data_AF-A0A2U1MSR7-F1
#
_entry.id   AF-A0A2U1MSR7-F1
#
_cell.length_a   1.000
_cell.length_b   1.000
_cell.length_c   1.000
_cell.angle_alpha   90.00
_cell.angle_beta   90.00
_cell.angle_gamma   90.00
#
_symmetry.space_group_name_H-M   'P 1'
#
loop_
_entity.id
_entity.type
_entity.pdbx_description
1 polymer ?
#
loop_
_entity_poly.entity_id
_entity_poly.type
_entity_poly.pdbx_seq_one_letter_code
_entity_poly.pdbx_strand_id
1 'polypeptide(L)'
;MVKDHQGERVKVEPVPNTLLIQIENVNTKDEVSWYQRKKIAYVYKAKLKKNGSLYRCIWGKVTRPHGNTGIVRAKIKSNLPPKSMGSKVRVFM
;
A
#
# COMPACT_ATOMS: atom_id res chain seq x y z
N MET A 1 36.34 13.38 -19.32
CA MET A 1 36.06 12.22 -18.44
C MET A 1 34.98 12.62 -17.46
N VAL A 2 33.73 12.32 -17.80
CA VAL A 2 32.57 12.55 -16.91
C VAL A 2 32.53 11.35 -15.97
N LYS A 3 32.66 11.58 -14.66
CA LYS A 3 32.58 10.50 -13.67
C LYS A 3 31.12 10.05 -13.56
N ASP A 4 30.81 8.90 -14.11
CA ASP A 4 29.56 8.19 -13.88
C ASP A 4 29.45 7.86 -12.39
N HIS A 5 28.66 8.64 -11.65
CA HIS A 5 28.25 8.29 -10.30
C HIS A 5 27.20 7.19 -10.42
N GLN A 6 27.65 5.94 -10.46
CA GLN A 6 26.76 4.80 -10.28
C GLN A 6 26.09 4.94 -8.91
N GLY A 7 24.80 5.31 -8.91
CA GLY A 7 24.03 5.53 -7.70
C GLY A 7 23.91 4.24 -6.89
N GLU A 8 24.70 4.12 -5.83
CA GLU A 8 24.67 3.01 -4.90
C GLU A 8 23.31 2.96 -4.17
N ARG A 9 22.61 1.83 -4.26
CA ARG A 9 21.33 1.64 -3.56
C ARG A 9 21.60 1.32 -2.09
N VAL A 10 21.42 2.30 -1.22
CA VAL A 10 21.43 2.08 0.23
C VAL A 10 20.18 1.28 0.62
N LYS A 11 20.37 0.10 1.21
CA LYS A 11 19.28 -0.69 1.80
C LYS A 11 18.81 -0.01 3.08
N VAL A 12 17.66 0.65 3.01
CA VAL A 12 16.98 1.25 4.17
C VAL A 12 16.02 0.25 4.81
N GLU A 13 15.92 0.30 6.14
CA GLU A 13 14.94 -0.50 6.87
C GLU A 13 13.50 -0.08 6.52
N PRO A 14 12.54 -1.02 6.47
CA PRO A 14 11.15 -0.69 6.19
C PRO A 14 10.56 0.24 7.24
N VAL A 15 10.01 1.37 6.80
CA VAL A 15 9.29 2.30 7.69
C VAL A 15 8.02 1.62 8.22
N PRO A 16 7.81 1.56 9.55
CA PRO A 16 6.62 0.94 10.11
C PRO A 16 5.33 1.64 9.66
N ASN A 17 4.22 0.89 9.61
CA ASN A 17 2.88 1.36 9.25
C ASN A 17 2.71 1.95 7.84
N THR A 18 3.70 1.78 6.95
CA THR A 18 3.60 2.19 5.54
C THR A 18 3.58 0.97 4.63
N LEU A 19 2.59 0.89 3.76
CA LEU A 19 2.46 -0.15 2.75
C LEU A 19 2.76 0.39 1.35
N LEU A 20 3.28 -0.48 0.49
CA LEU A 20 3.28 -0.27 -0.95
C LEU A 20 2.12 -1.04 -1.56
N ILE A 21 1.33 -0.37 -2.39
CA ILE A 21 0.16 -0.94 -3.04
C ILE A 21 0.26 -0.63 -4.52
N GLN A 22 0.22 -1.65 -5.36
CA GLN A 22 0.04 -1.50 -6.80
C GLN A 22 -1.46 -1.31 -7.07
N ILE A 23 -1.81 -0.26 -7.81
CA ILE A 23 -3.18 -0.10 -8.31
C ILE A 23 -3.26 -0.81 -9.65
N GLU A 24 -4.26 -1.69 -9.80
CA GLU A 24 -4.50 -2.41 -11.06
C GLU A 24 -4.84 -1.41 -12.17
N ASN A 25 -4.30 -1.64 -13.38
CA ASN A 25 -4.52 -0.83 -14.58
C ASN A 25 -4.11 0.65 -14.49
N VAL A 26 -3.27 1.00 -13.53
CA VAL A 26 -2.69 2.35 -13.40
C VAL A 26 -1.20 2.24 -13.67
N ASN A 27 -0.72 2.97 -14.67
CA ASN A 27 0.67 2.87 -15.12
C ASN A 27 1.44 4.18 -15.00
N THR A 28 0.74 5.31 -14.80
CA THR A 28 1.37 6.63 -14.74
C THR A 28 1.25 7.25 -13.34
N LYS A 29 2.21 8.12 -12.98
CA LYS A 29 2.21 8.83 -11.70
C LYS A 29 1.02 9.81 -11.57
N ASP A 30 0.56 10.34 -12.70
CA ASP A 30 -0.52 11.32 -12.73
C ASP A 30 -1.87 10.65 -12.44
N GLU A 31 -2.13 9.49 -13.04
CA GLU A 31 -3.29 8.65 -12.70
C GLU A 31 -3.28 8.23 -11.23
N VAL A 32 -2.11 7.83 -10.70
CA VAL A 32 -1.95 7.48 -9.28
C VAL A 32 -2.35 8.64 -8.37
N SER A 33 -2.07 9.87 -8.78
CA SER A 33 -2.31 11.04 -7.94
C SER A 33 -3.78 11.27 -7.63
N TRP A 34 -4.68 10.81 -8.51
CA TRP A 34 -6.12 10.81 -8.26
C TRP A 34 -6.51 9.97 -7.03
N TYR A 35 -5.75 8.91 -6.72
CA TYR A 35 -6.02 8.02 -5.59
C TYR A 35 -5.53 8.56 -4.25
N GLN A 36 -4.83 9.69 -4.22
CA GLN A 36 -4.34 10.27 -2.97
C GLN A 36 -5.50 10.58 -2.02
N ARG A 37 -5.27 10.42 -0.71
CA ARG A 37 -6.23 10.64 0.38
C ARG A 37 -7.46 9.71 0.40
N LYS A 38 -7.65 8.86 -0.61
CA LYS A 38 -8.73 7.87 -0.61
C LYS A 38 -8.55 6.83 0.49
N LYS A 39 -9.68 6.34 1.01
CA LYS A 39 -9.71 5.29 2.03
C LYS A 39 -9.36 3.95 1.39
N ILE A 40 -8.63 3.13 2.14
CA ILE A 40 -8.34 1.75 1.77
C ILE A 40 -8.82 0.80 2.87
N ALA A 41 -9.23 -0.40 2.49
CA ALA A 41 -9.50 -1.47 3.43
C ALA A 41 -8.86 -2.78 2.98
N TYR A 42 -8.15 -3.40 3.91
CA TYR A 42 -7.79 -4.80 3.83
C TYR A 42 -8.84 -5.62 4.58
N VAL A 43 -9.58 -6.47 3.86
CA VAL A 43 -10.64 -7.31 4.42
C VAL A 43 -10.12 -8.74 4.50
N TYR A 44 -10.27 -9.37 5.66
CA TYR A 44 -9.83 -10.75 5.89
C TYR A 44 -10.86 -11.54 6.70
N LYS A 45 -10.85 -12.85 6.52
CA LYS A 45 -11.69 -13.80 7.26
C LYS A 45 -10.92 -14.32 8.48
N ALA A 46 -11.52 -14.22 9.66
CA ALA A 46 -11.02 -14.79 10.90
C ALA A 46 -11.77 -16.08 11.25
N LYS A 47 -11.22 -16.88 12.16
CA LYS A 47 -11.85 -18.12 12.66
C LYS A 47 -13.02 -17.84 13.61
N LEU A 48 -12.88 -16.83 14.46
CA LEU A 48 -13.86 -16.46 15.48
C LEU A 48 -14.77 -15.33 15.02
N LYS A 49 -16.08 -15.51 15.22
CA LYS A 49 -17.07 -14.47 14.98
C LYS A 49 -16.85 -13.32 15.96
N LYS A 50 -16.87 -12.10 15.45
CA LYS A 50 -16.89 -10.86 16.25
C LYS A 50 -17.99 -9.97 15.67
N ASN A 51 -18.86 -9.45 16.52
CA ASN A 51 -19.99 -8.59 16.13
C ASN A 51 -20.84 -9.22 15.01
N GLY A 52 -21.16 -10.52 15.12
CA GLY A 52 -21.97 -11.25 14.15
C GLY A 52 -21.26 -11.67 12.84
N SER A 53 -20.00 -11.26 12.61
CA SER A 53 -19.28 -11.56 11.36
C SER A 53 -17.94 -12.26 11.59
N LEU A 54 -17.54 -13.11 10.64
CA LEU A 54 -16.19 -13.65 10.54
C LEU A 54 -15.23 -12.71 9.83
N TYR A 55 -15.75 -11.67 9.17
CA TYR A 55 -14.94 -10.72 8.41
C TYR A 55 -14.48 -9.56 9.28
N ARG A 56 -13.22 -9.20 9.12
CA ARG A 56 -12.59 -8.05 9.78
C ARG A 56 -11.93 -7.19 8.73
N CYS A 57 -11.83 -5.90 9.03
CA CYS A 57 -11.22 -4.92 8.15
C CYS A 57 -10.13 -4.14 8.87
N ILE A 58 -9.02 -3.92 8.18
CA ILE A 58 -7.99 -2.96 8.57
C ILE A 58 -8.10 -1.78 7.63
N TRP A 59 -8.36 -0.61 8.20
CA TRP A 59 -8.51 0.62 7.45
C TRP A 59 -7.20 1.38 7.33
N GLY A 60 -7.06 2.06 6.20
CA GLY A 60 -5.97 2.98 5.93
C GLY A 60 -6.38 4.09 4.97
N LYS A 61 -5.38 4.83 4.53
CA LYS A 61 -5.50 5.86 3.50
C LYS A 61 -4.29 5.86 2.57
N VAL A 62 -4.52 6.17 1.30
CA VAL A 62 -3.45 6.46 0.35
C VAL A 62 -2.79 7.79 0.74
N THR A 63 -1.46 7.83 0.70
CA THR A 63 -0.68 9.02 1.11
C THR A 63 -0.01 9.72 -0.05
N ARG A 64 0.81 9.00 -0.83
CA ARG A 64 1.57 9.58 -1.95
C ARG A 64 1.91 8.53 -3.00
N PRO A 65 2.10 8.91 -4.27
CA PRO A 65 2.66 8.03 -5.28
C PRO A 65 4.06 7.55 -4.90
N HIS A 66 4.45 6.37 -5.38
CA HIS A 66 5.79 5.83 -5.26
C HIS A 66 6.31 5.34 -6.62
N GLY A 67 7.40 5.94 -7.08
CA GLY A 67 7.95 5.62 -8.40
C GLY A 67 7.01 6.08 -9.52
N ASN A 68 7.17 5.44 -10.68
CA ASN A 68 6.47 5.81 -11.92
C ASN A 68 5.49 4.75 -12.42
N THR A 69 5.30 3.63 -11.72
CA THR A 69 4.64 2.41 -12.24
C THR A 69 3.30 2.09 -11.58
N GLY A 70 2.52 3.09 -11.17
CA GLY A 70 1.21 2.81 -10.55
C GLY A 70 1.21 2.43 -9.07
N ILE A 71 2.37 2.53 -8.40
CA ILE A 71 2.50 2.17 -6.97
C ILE A 71 2.18 3.38 -6.09
N VAL A 72 1.44 3.15 -5.00
CA VAL A 72 1.21 4.12 -3.93
C VAL A 72 1.78 3.68 -2.60
N ARG A 73 2.14 4.67 -1.79
CA ARG A 73 2.31 4.50 -0.34
C ARG A 73 0.99 4.71 0.36
N ALA A 74 0.61 3.78 1.22
CA ALA A 74 -0.55 3.91 2.09
C ALA A 74 -0.15 3.81 3.57
N LYS A 75 -0.86 4.56 4.41
CA LYS A 75 -0.77 4.46 5.88
C LYS A 75 -1.98 3.71 6.40
N ILE A 76 -1.74 2.71 7.23
CA ILE A 76 -2.76 1.89 7.89
C ILE A 76 -2.75 2.15 9.39
N LYS A 77 -3.88 1.92 10.06
CA LYS A 77 -3.99 2.12 11.51
C LYS A 77 -3.18 1.10 12.30
N SER A 78 -3.15 -0.14 11.84
CA SER A 78 -2.44 -1.25 12.45
C SER A 78 -1.65 -1.97 11.37
N ASN A 79 -0.39 -2.30 11.64
CA ASN A 79 0.46 -3.07 10.74
C ASN A 79 -0.29 -4.29 10.19
N LEU A 80 -0.20 -4.51 8.88
CA LEU A 80 -0.75 -5.71 8.28
C LEU A 80 0.10 -6.92 8.69
N PRO A 81 -0.53 -8.10 8.89
CA PRO A 81 0.23 -9.32 9.07
C PRO A 81 1.05 -9.62 7.81
N PRO A 82 2.27 -10.19 7.90
CA PRO A 82 3.10 -10.52 6.73
C PRO A 82 2.39 -11.40 5.68
N LYS A 83 1.43 -12.23 6.13
CA LYS A 83 0.58 -13.04 5.26
C LYS A 83 -0.26 -12.21 4.26
N SER A 84 -0.46 -10.92 4.50
CA SER A 84 -1.20 -10.05 3.57
C SER A 84 -0.39 -9.62 2.35
N MET A 85 0.93 -9.89 2.30
CA MET A 85 1.73 -9.58 1.11
C MET A 85 1.18 -10.36 -0.08
N GLY A 86 0.97 -9.68 -1.22
CA GLY A 86 0.32 -10.25 -2.40
C GLY A 86 -1.21 -10.41 -2.29
N SER A 87 -1.81 -10.06 -1.16
CA SER A 87 -3.28 -10.07 -1.02
C SER A 87 -3.90 -8.80 -1.60
N LYS A 88 -5.15 -8.92 -2.08
CA LYS A 88 -5.91 -7.78 -2.60
C LYS A 88 -6.32 -6.81 -1.49
N VAL A 89 -6.23 -5.52 -1.78
CA VAL A 89 -6.70 -4.40 -0.94
C VAL A 89 -7.74 -3.64 -1.74
N ARG A 90 -8.79 -3.15 -1.06
CA ARG A 90 -9.84 -2.34 -1.70
C ARG A 90 -9.53 -0.87 -1.52
N VAL A 91 -9.51 -0.12 -2.63
CA VAL A 91 -9.44 1.35 -2.63
C VAL A 91 -10.85 1.88 -2.86
N PHE A 92 -11.32 2.77 -2.00
CA PHE A 92 -12.65 3.38 -2.10
C PHE A 92 -12.57 4.73 -2.83
N MET A 93 -13.65 5.14 -3.50
CA MET A 93 -13.72 6.40 -4.25
C MET A 93 -13.98 7.59 -3.34
#